data_AF-A0A7W0H4J5-F1
#
_entry.id   AF-A0A7W0H4J5-F1
#
_cell.length_a   1.000
_cell.length_b   1.000
_cell.length_c   1.000
_cell.angle_alpha   90.00
_cell.angle_beta   90.00
_cell.angle_gamma   90.00
#
_symmetry.space_group_name_H-M   'P 1'
#
loop_
_entity.id
_entity.type
_entity.pdbx_description
1 polymer ?
#
loop_
_entity_poly.entity_id
_entity_poly.type
_entity_poly.pdbx_seq_one_letter_code
_entity_poly.pdbx_strand_id
1 'polypeptide(L)'
;MGADTGYGVIGGSLVLLGLGMGTTMAPATESIMSALPLAHAGVGSAMNDTVRMVGGTLGVAILGSLLSSRYGADMEGAVAGLPDPARTAAEGSIGGASAVAERIGGQAGATLNGVAETAYTSAMGTTLIVAAGVALAGAVVALAVLPGRERERSEKAAFVTEAAHA
;
A
#
# COMPACT_ATOMS: atom_id res chain seq x y z
N MET A 1 14.58 -1.13 0.96
CA MET A 1 14.87 -2.55 1.20
C MET A 1 15.88 -2.97 0.16
N GLY A 2 17.09 -3.35 0.57
CA GLY A 2 18.14 -3.75 -0.37
C GLY A 2 17.97 -5.20 -0.82
N ALA A 3 18.64 -5.57 -1.92
CA ALA A 3 18.63 -6.93 -2.47
C ALA A 3 19.13 -8.01 -1.49
N ASP A 4 19.80 -7.61 -0.40
CA ASP A 4 20.33 -8.49 0.65
C ASP A 4 19.38 -8.69 1.86
N THR A 5 18.12 -8.23 1.77
CA THR A 5 17.16 -8.35 2.89
C THR A 5 16.78 -9.81 3.10
N GLY A 6 17.22 -10.42 4.20
CA GLY A 6 16.93 -11.82 4.50
C GLY A 6 15.43 -12.13 4.52
N TYR A 7 15.02 -13.25 3.92
CA TYR A 7 13.62 -13.69 3.78
C TYR A 7 12.82 -13.67 5.09
N GLY A 8 13.47 -13.86 6.24
CA GLY A 8 12.84 -13.76 7.56
C GLY A 8 12.31 -12.36 7.90
N VAL A 9 12.98 -11.29 7.46
CA VAL A 9 12.53 -9.90 7.66
C VAL A 9 11.29 -9.62 6.81
N ILE A 10 11.27 -10.09 5.57
CA ILE A 10 10.11 -9.97 4.67
C ILE A 10 8.93 -10.75 5.24
N GLY A 11 9.15 -12.00 5.67
CA GLY A 11 8.13 -12.83 6.32
C GLY A 11 7.56 -12.18 7.57
N GLY A 12 8.41 -11.68 8.47
CA GLY A 12 7.97 -10.97 9.67
C GLY A 12 7.17 -9.70 9.35
N SER A 13 7.60 -8.94 8.34
CA SER A 13 6.90 -7.72 7.89
C SER A 13 5.52 -8.04 7.32
N LEU A 14 5.37 -9.12 6.56
CA LEU A 14 4.08 -9.59 6.04
C LEU A 14 3.14 -10.04 7.15
N VAL A 15 3.65 -10.74 8.17
CA VAL A 15 2.86 -11.14 9.34
C VAL A 15 2.38 -9.90 10.10
N LEU A 16 3.26 -8.93 10.36
CA LEU A 16 2.90 -7.67 11.01
C LEU A 16 1.87 -6.88 10.21
N LEU A 17 2.03 -6.80 8.90
CA LEU A 17 1.08 -6.14 8.01
C LEU A 17 -0.29 -6.83 8.07
N GLY A 18 -0.33 -8.16 7.96
CA GLY A 18 -1.56 -8.94 8.03
C GLY A 18 -2.28 -8.78 9.37
N LEU A 19 -1.53 -8.81 10.49
CA LEU A 19 -2.06 -8.56 11.82
C LEU A 19 -2.63 -7.13 11.95
N GLY A 20 -1.88 -6.12 11.49
CA GLY A 20 -2.33 -4.73 11.51
C GLY A 20 -3.60 -4.51 10.70
N MET A 21 -3.65 -5.05 9.48
CA MET A 21 -4.83 -4.96 8.62
C MET A 21 -6.04 -5.67 9.24
N GLY A 22 -5.87 -6.89 9.76
CA GLY A 22 -6.96 -7.66 10.36
C GLY A 22 -7.54 -7.00 11.61
N THR A 23 -6.65 -6.52 12.50
CA THR A 23 -7.06 -5.85 13.74
C THR A 23 -7.67 -4.47 13.53
N THR A 24 -7.37 -3.81 12.40
CA THR A 24 -7.92 -2.47 12.11
C THR A 24 -9.21 -2.53 11.29
N MET A 25 -9.28 -3.39 10.27
CA MET A 25 -10.41 -3.39 9.31
C MET A 25 -11.74 -3.81 9.94
N ALA A 26 -11.73 -4.84 10.80
CA ALA A 26 -12.96 -5.35 11.39
C ALA A 26 -13.60 -4.35 12.38
N PRO A 27 -12.88 -3.82 13.39
CA PRO A 27 -13.46 -2.85 14.34
C PRO A 27 -13.82 -1.51 13.68
N ALA A 28 -13.07 -1.09 12.65
CA ALA A 28 -13.40 0.13 11.91
C ALA A 28 -14.73 0.00 11.16
N THR A 29 -14.94 -1.13 10.50
CA THR A 29 -16.21 -1.41 9.80
C THR A 29 -17.37 -1.49 10.80
N GLU A 30 -17.17 -2.19 11.92
CA GLU A 30 -18.16 -2.29 12.98
C GLU A 30 -18.49 -0.93 13.62
N SER A 31 -17.49 -0.06 13.82
CA SER A 31 -17.69 1.29 14.33
C SER A 31 -18.52 2.17 13.39
N ILE A 32 -18.30 2.06 12.07
CA ILE A 32 -19.11 2.77 11.07
C ILE A 32 -20.55 2.25 11.11
N MET A 33 -20.72 0.93 11.12
CA MET A 33 -22.04 0.31 11.00
C MET A 33 -22.87 0.43 12.29
N SER A 34 -22.24 0.41 13.46
CA SER A 34 -22.89 0.59 14.77
C SER A 34 -23.36 2.02 15.05
N ALA A 35 -22.93 3.00 14.25
CA ALA A 35 -23.38 4.38 14.34
C ALA A 35 -24.71 4.65 13.61
N LEU A 36 -25.18 3.73 12.76
CA LEU A 36 -26.42 3.89 11.98
C LEU A 36 -27.62 3.16 12.63
N PRO A 37 -28.84 3.73 12.55
CA PRO A 37 -30.07 2.98 12.84
C PRO A 37 -30.20 1.76 11.91
N LEU A 38 -30.71 0.64 12.43
CA LEU A 38 -30.85 -0.62 11.68
C LEU A 38 -31.57 -0.47 10.32
N ALA A 39 -32.51 0.47 10.21
CA ALA A 39 -33.22 0.79 8.97
C ALA A 39 -32.32 1.35 7.84
N HIS A 40 -31.12 1.84 8.16
CA HIS A 40 -30.18 2.45 7.21
C HIS A 40 -28.84 1.70 7.10
N ALA A 41 -28.69 0.56 7.79
CA ALA A 41 -27.46 -0.25 7.75
C ALA A 41 -27.08 -0.66 6.31
N GLY A 42 -28.06 -1.00 5.46
CA GLY A 42 -27.81 -1.36 4.06
C GLY A 42 -27.19 -0.20 3.24
N VAL A 43 -27.65 1.04 3.46
CA VAL A 43 -27.11 2.23 2.80
C VAL A 43 -25.70 2.56 3.34
N GLY A 44 -25.50 2.40 4.66
CA GLY A 44 -24.19 2.56 5.31
C GLY A 44 -23.13 1.58 4.77
N SER A 45 -23.49 0.30 4.62
CA SER A 45 -22.59 -0.73 4.06
C SER A 45 -22.20 -0.41 2.62
N ALA A 46 -23.17 -0.08 1.77
CA ALA A 46 -22.92 0.21 0.37
C ALA A 46 -22.02 1.45 0.19
N MET A 47 -22.21 2.48 1.03
CA MET A 47 -21.34 3.65 1.04
C MET A 47 -19.93 3.28 1.49
N ASN A 48 -19.78 2.52 2.58
CA ASN A 48 -18.47 2.06 3.07
C ASN A 48 -17.72 1.26 2.00
N ASP A 49 -18.39 0.35 1.31
CA ASP A 49 -17.77 -0.43 0.23
C ASP A 49 -17.36 0.46 -0.94
N THR A 50 -18.19 1.43 -1.33
CA THR A 50 -17.86 2.40 -2.38
C THR A 50 -16.62 3.20 -2.01
N VAL A 51 -16.54 3.73 -0.79
CA VAL A 51 -15.38 4.47 -0.29
C VAL A 51 -14.13 3.59 -0.31
N ARG A 52 -14.23 2.33 0.11
CA ARG A 52 -13.10 1.38 0.10
C ARG A 52 -12.64 1.05 -1.32
N MET A 53 -13.57 0.82 -2.25
CA MET A 53 -13.24 0.55 -3.64
C MET A 53 -12.58 1.76 -4.29
N VAL A 54 -13.16 2.96 -4.15
CA VAL A 54 -12.61 4.20 -4.71
C VAL A 54 -11.26 4.52 -4.07
N GLY A 55 -11.13 4.40 -2.75
CA GLY A 55 -9.87 4.60 -2.05
C GLY A 55 -8.80 3.60 -2.48
N GLY A 56 -9.17 2.33 -2.63
CA GLY A 56 -8.26 1.28 -3.07
C GLY A 56 -7.76 1.50 -4.50
N THR A 57 -8.66 1.83 -5.44
CA THR A 57 -8.28 2.07 -6.85
C THR A 57 -7.43 3.33 -6.98
N LEU A 58 -7.79 4.42 -6.29
CA LEU A 58 -6.99 5.64 -6.28
C LEU A 58 -5.61 5.41 -5.65
N GLY A 59 -5.54 4.66 -4.55
CA GLY A 59 -4.27 4.31 -3.90
C GLY A 59 -3.35 3.54 -4.83
N VAL A 60 -3.86 2.50 -5.49
CA VAL A 60 -3.10 1.71 -6.47
C VAL A 60 -2.65 2.59 -7.65
N ALA A 61 -3.52 3.46 -8.16
CA ALA A 61 -3.18 4.34 -9.27
C ALA A 61 -2.07 5.33 -8.89
N ILE A 62 -2.21 6.04 -7.77
CA ILE A 62 -1.23 7.04 -7.33
C ILE A 62 0.12 6.40 -7.02
N LEU A 63 0.14 5.30 -6.26
CA LEU A 63 1.39 4.62 -5.90
C LEU A 63 2.03 3.96 -7.13
N GLY A 64 1.23 3.39 -8.04
CA GLY A 64 1.71 2.83 -9.30
C GLY A 64 2.31 3.88 -10.21
N SER A 65 1.65 5.04 -10.37
CA SER A 65 2.19 6.18 -11.12
C SER A 65 3.49 6.69 -10.51
N LEU A 66 3.55 6.85 -9.18
CA LEU A 66 4.77 7.27 -8.49
C LEU A 66 5.93 6.30 -8.74
N LEU A 67 5.67 4.99 -8.61
CA LEU A 67 6.66 3.94 -8.86
C LEU A 67 7.16 4.00 -10.31
N SER A 68 6.24 4.07 -11.28
CA SER A 68 6.56 4.12 -12.71
C SER A 68 7.36 5.38 -13.08
N SER A 69 6.95 6.54 -12.59
CA SER A 69 7.67 7.80 -12.85
C SER A 69 9.07 7.82 -12.26
N ARG A 70 9.26 7.28 -11.05
CA ARG A 70 10.60 7.18 -10.43
C ARG A 70 11.49 6.17 -11.14
N TYR A 71 10.95 5.01 -11.47
CA TYR A 71 11.66 3.99 -12.24
C TYR A 71 12.11 4.53 -13.61
N GLY A 72 11.21 5.18 -14.36
CA GLY A 72 11.53 5.76 -15.67
C GLY A 72 12.62 6.83 -15.57
N ALA A 73 12.57 7.71 -14.56
CA ALA A 73 13.59 8.72 -14.32
C ALA A 73 14.97 8.11 -14.02
N ASP A 74 15.02 7.04 -13.22
CA ASP A 74 16.26 6.34 -12.90
C ASP A 74 16.84 5.57 -14.11
N MET A 75 16.01 5.25 -15.12
CA MET A 75 16.40 4.54 -16.34
C MET A 75 16.88 5.45 -17.48
N GLU A 76 16.53 6.74 -17.48
CA GLU A 76 16.71 7.67 -18.60
C GLU A 76 18.14 7.68 -19.17
N GLY A 77 19.15 7.61 -18.29
CA GLY A 77 20.55 7.55 -18.69
C GLY A 77 20.96 6.22 -19.33
N ALA A 78 20.44 5.10 -18.83
CA ALA A 78 20.81 3.76 -19.29
C ALA A 78 20.18 3.39 -20.64
N VAL A 79 19.05 4.01 -20.98
CA VAL A 79 18.31 3.75 -22.22
C VAL A 79 18.57 4.80 -23.30
N ALA A 80 19.42 5.80 -23.04
CA ALA A 80 19.61 6.94 -23.93
C ALA A 80 20.13 6.57 -25.32
N GLY A 81 20.90 5.49 -25.43
CA GLY A 81 21.43 4.97 -26.70
C GLY A 81 20.53 3.96 -27.41
N LEU A 82 19.34 3.66 -26.87
CA LEU A 82 18.43 2.68 -27.46
C LEU A 82 17.49 3.32 -28.49
N PRO A 83 17.07 2.56 -29.52
CA PRO A 83 15.97 2.99 -30.40
C PRO A 83 14.68 3.25 -29.60
N ASP A 84 13.89 4.25 -30.00
CA ASP A 84 12.64 4.68 -29.34
C ASP A 84 11.72 3.53 -28.86
N PRO A 85 11.42 2.48 -29.65
CA PRO A 85 10.57 1.40 -29.16
C PRO A 85 11.20 0.56 -28.05
N ALA A 86 12.52 0.37 -28.08
CA ALA A 86 13.25 -0.35 -27.02
C ALA A 86 13.42 0.54 -25.78
N ARG A 87 13.66 1.84 -25.98
CA ARG A 87 13.72 2.84 -24.91
C ARG A 87 12.42 2.89 -24.13
N THR A 88 11.30 3.07 -24.83
CA THR A 88 9.96 3.16 -24.22
C THR A 88 9.60 1.89 -23.45
N ALA A 89 9.94 0.71 -23.99
CA ALA A 89 9.71 -0.55 -23.32
C ALA A 89 10.55 -0.69 -22.04
N ALA A 90 11.82 -0.30 -22.08
CA ALA A 90 12.74 -0.39 -20.94
C ALA A 90 12.42 0.63 -19.83
N GLU A 91 12.04 1.87 -20.19
CA GLU A 91 11.62 2.91 -19.24
C GLU A 91 10.25 2.61 -18.63
N GLY A 92 9.36 1.94 -19.37
CA GLY A 92 7.99 1.70 -18.90
C GLY A 92 7.88 0.63 -17.81
N SER A 93 8.80 -0.34 -17.77
CA SER A 93 8.77 -1.41 -16.76
C SER A 93 10.07 -2.20 -16.68
N ILE A 94 10.31 -2.83 -15.52
CA ILE A 94 11.43 -3.78 -15.35
C ILE A 94 11.32 -4.97 -16.30
N GLY A 95 10.11 -5.50 -16.54
CA GLY A 95 9.90 -6.60 -17.48
C GLY A 95 10.21 -6.21 -18.93
N GLY A 96 9.87 -4.98 -19.33
CA GLY A 96 10.25 -4.44 -20.62
C GLY A 96 11.76 -4.22 -20.75
N ALA A 97 12.43 -3.78 -19.68
CA ALA A 97 13.88 -3.66 -19.64
C ALA A 97 14.58 -5.02 -19.76
N SER A 98 14.10 -6.05 -19.05
CA SER A 98 14.63 -7.42 -19.16
C SER A 98 14.44 -7.98 -20.57
N ALA A 99 13.27 -7.78 -21.20
CA ALA A 99 13.04 -8.21 -22.58
C ALA A 99 13.95 -7.49 -23.59
N VAL A 100 14.26 -6.20 -23.35
CA VAL A 100 15.22 -5.45 -24.17
C VAL A 100 16.65 -5.95 -23.92
N ALA A 101 17.02 -6.19 -22.66
CA ALA A 101 18.32 -6.70 -22.26
C ALA A 101 18.62 -8.08 -22.87
N GLU A 102 17.64 -8.98 -22.88
CA GLU A 102 17.74 -10.30 -23.52
C GLU A 102 18.01 -10.19 -25.02
N ARG A 103 17.35 -9.24 -25.71
CA ARG A 103 17.58 -9.01 -27.15
C ARG A 103 18.95 -8.41 -27.45
N ILE A 104 19.45 -7.52 -26.59
CA ILE A 104 20.80 -6.93 -26.73
C ILE A 104 21.87 -8.01 -26.48
N GLY A 105 21.68 -8.83 -25.45
CA GLY A 105 22.62 -9.86 -25.05
C GLY A 105 23.96 -9.35 -24.53
N GLY A 106 24.82 -10.29 -24.13
CA GLY A 106 26.17 -10.00 -23.66
C GLY A 106 26.24 -9.07 -22.45
N GLN A 107 27.38 -8.39 -22.30
CA GLN A 107 27.63 -7.50 -21.16
C GLN A 107 26.72 -6.27 -21.15
N ALA A 108 26.33 -5.77 -22.33
CA ALA A 108 25.45 -4.61 -22.46
C ALA A 108 24.03 -4.94 -21.94
N GLY A 109 23.49 -6.10 -22.30
CA GLY A 109 22.22 -6.59 -21.74
C GLY A 109 22.28 -6.80 -20.23
N ALA A 110 23.34 -7.44 -19.72
CA ALA A 110 23.53 -7.64 -18.28
C ALA A 110 23.60 -6.30 -17.51
N THR A 111 24.27 -5.29 -18.09
CA THR A 111 24.37 -3.95 -17.50
C THR A 111 23.00 -3.28 -17.45
N LEU A 112 22.22 -3.34 -18.55
CA LEU A 112 20.87 -2.78 -18.59
C LEU A 112 19.96 -3.42 -17.54
N ASN A 113 20.02 -4.75 -17.39
CA ASN A 113 19.21 -5.47 -16.41
C ASN A 113 19.59 -5.10 -14.97
N GLY A 114 20.89 -4.98 -14.66
CA GLY A 114 21.36 -4.54 -13.34
C GLY A 114 20.94 -3.11 -12.99
N VAL A 115 20.94 -2.20 -13.98
CA VAL A 115 20.40 -0.85 -13.78
C VAL A 115 18.89 -0.91 -13.54
N ALA A 116 18.14 -1.70 -14.30
CA ALA A 116 16.70 -1.85 -14.13
C ALA A 116 16.32 -2.41 -12.75
N GLU A 117 17.03 -3.43 -12.25
CA GLU A 117 16.82 -3.99 -10.91
C GLU A 117 17.08 -2.95 -9.80
N THR A 118 18.15 -2.16 -9.95
CA THR A 118 18.51 -1.12 -9.00
C THR A 118 17.49 0.03 -9.01
N ALA A 119 17.12 0.51 -10.20
CA ALA A 119 16.10 1.53 -10.41
C ALA A 119 14.74 1.09 -9.84
N TYR A 120 14.33 -0.16 -10.10
CA TYR A 120 13.08 -0.70 -9.58
C TYR A 120 13.08 -0.79 -8.06
N THR A 121 14.15 -1.31 -7.46
CA THR A 121 14.26 -1.42 -6.00
C THR A 121 14.30 -0.05 -5.32
N SER A 122 15.01 0.92 -5.91
CA SER A 122 15.04 2.33 -5.48
C SER A 122 13.64 2.96 -5.51
N ALA A 123 12.96 2.84 -6.65
CA ALA A 123 11.62 3.36 -6.85
C ALA A 123 10.62 2.70 -5.88
N MET A 124 10.68 1.38 -5.69
CA MET A 124 9.86 0.66 -4.70
C MET A 124 10.09 1.18 -3.29
N GLY A 125 11.35 1.36 -2.88
CA GLY A 125 11.68 1.89 -1.57
C GLY A 125 11.06 3.27 -1.32
N THR A 126 11.16 4.17 -2.29
CA THR A 126 10.56 5.51 -2.21
C THR A 126 9.03 5.44 -2.15
N THR A 127 8.41 4.64 -3.00
CA THR A 127 6.94 4.45 -3.03
C THR A 127 6.43 3.86 -1.72
N LEU A 128 7.15 2.91 -1.11
CA LEU A 128 6.79 2.33 0.18
C LEU A 128 6.86 3.35 1.33
N ILE A 129 7.86 4.24 1.33
CA ILE A 129 7.95 5.33 2.32
C ILE A 129 6.77 6.29 2.18
N VAL A 130 6.42 6.67 0.96
CA VAL A 130 5.24 7.51 0.70
C VAL A 130 3.96 6.81 1.16
N ALA A 131 3.78 5.53 0.82
CA ALA A 131 2.64 4.74 1.27
C ALA A 131 2.55 4.66 2.81
N ALA A 132 3.69 4.44 3.48
CA ALA A 132 3.76 4.44 4.94
C ALA A 132 3.39 5.81 5.53
N GLY A 133 3.85 6.91 4.93
CA GLY A 133 3.47 8.27 5.34
C GLY A 133 1.97 8.54 5.21
N VAL A 134 1.36 8.13 4.09
CA VAL A 134 -0.10 8.24 3.89
C VAL A 134 -0.86 7.40 4.90
N ALA A 135 -0.41 6.17 5.17
CA ALA A 135 -1.03 5.30 6.19
C ALA A 135 -0.94 5.91 7.59
N LEU A 136 0.21 6.46 7.97
CA LEU A 136 0.41 7.17 9.23
C LEU A 136 -0.49 8.40 9.35
N ALA A 137 -0.60 9.21 8.29
CA ALA A 137 -1.50 10.35 8.27
C ALA A 137 -2.96 9.93 8.47
N GLY A 138 -3.39 8.86 7.78
CA GLY A 138 -4.71 8.27 7.97
C GLY A 138 -4.95 7.80 9.40
N ALA A 139 -3.96 7.15 10.02
CA ALA A 139 -4.03 6.72 11.42
C ALA A 139 -4.13 7.91 12.39
N VAL A 140 -3.39 8.99 12.16
CA VAL A 140 -3.47 10.22 12.98
C VAL A 140 -4.84 10.87 12.86
N VAL A 141 -5.38 10.98 11.64
CA VAL A 141 -6.74 11.51 11.41
C VAL A 141 -7.78 10.63 12.10
N ALA A 142 -7.66 9.30 11.99
CA ALA A 142 -8.53 8.38 12.68
C ALA A 142 -8.49 8.59 14.20
N LEU A 143 -7.29 8.70 14.80
CA LEU A 143 -7.12 8.95 16.23
C LEU A 143 -7.67 10.31 16.68
N ALA A 144 -7.59 11.34 15.84
CA ALA A 144 -8.08 12.68 16.16
C ALA A 144 -9.60 12.81 16.02
N VAL A 145 -10.22 12.06 15.10
CA VAL A 145 -11.63 12.20 14.73
C VAL A 145 -12.53 11.14 15.38
N LEU A 146 -12.03 9.94 15.69
CA LEU A 146 -12.83 8.89 16.35
C LEU A 146 -12.95 9.12 17.87
N PRO A 147 -14.14 9.44 18.43
CA PRO A 147 -14.35 9.67 19.86
C PRO A 147 -14.41 8.36 20.69
N GLY A 148 -13.61 7.36 20.34
CA GLY A 148 -13.78 5.97 20.76
C GLY A 148 -13.53 5.66 22.25
N ARG A 149 -12.93 6.58 23.02
CA ARG A 149 -12.57 6.28 24.42
C ARG A 149 -13.73 6.36 25.41
N GLU A 150 -14.82 7.04 25.08
CA GLU A 150 -15.94 7.25 26.00
C GLU A 150 -17.04 6.20 25.88
N ARG A 151 -17.28 5.64 24.68
CA ARG A 151 -18.31 4.60 24.48
C ARG A 151 -17.93 3.24 25.05
N GLU A 152 -16.71 2.77 24.82
CA GLU A 152 -16.24 1.45 25.30
C GLU A 152 -16.11 1.41 26.84
N ARG A 153 -15.75 2.55 27.46
CA ARG A 153 -15.75 2.71 28.93
C ARG A 153 -17.17 2.69 29.49
N SER A 154 -18.14 3.27 28.78
CA SER A 154 -19.54 3.31 29.21
C SER A 154 -20.23 1.95 29.10
N GLU A 155 -19.93 1.16 28.07
CA GLU A 155 -20.46 -0.21 27.90
C GLU A 155 -19.87 -1.19 28.90
N LYS A 156 -18.55 -1.16 29.12
CA LYS A 156 -17.91 -1.99 30.16
C LYS A 156 -18.41 -1.62 31.57
N ALA A 157 -18.65 -0.34 31.85
CA ALA A 157 -19.22 0.10 33.13
C ALA A 157 -20.68 -0.34 33.32
N ALA A 158 -21.49 -0.32 32.26
CA ALA A 158 -22.88 -0.79 32.30
C ALA A 158 -22.98 -2.30 32.54
N PHE A 159 -22.16 -3.11 31.85
CA PHE A 159 -22.15 -4.56 32.00
C PHE A 159 -21.70 -5.01 33.40
N VAL A 160 -20.71 -4.33 33.99
CA VAL A 160 -20.25 -4.60 35.36
C VAL A 160 -21.31 -4.22 36.41
N THR A 161 -22.10 -3.19 36.16
CA THR A 161 -23.19 -2.77 37.05
C THR A 161 -24.36 -3.75 37.01
N GLU A 162 -24.73 -4.24 35.82
CA GLU A 162 -25.81 -5.22 35.64
C GLU A 162 -25.46 -6.58 36.24
N ALA A 163 -24.22 -7.05 36.07
CA ALA A 163 -23.73 -8.29 36.68
C ALA A 163 -23.56 -8.21 38.21
N ALA A 164 -23.51 -7.01 38.80
CA ALA A 164 -23.44 -6.81 40.25
C ALA A 164 -24.83 -6.78 40.93
N HIS A 165 -25.90 -6.67 40.14
CA HIS A 165 -27.29 -6.59 40.62
C HIS A 165 -28.13 -7.85 40.31
N ALA A 166 -27.55 -8.86 39.66
CA ALA A 166 -28.13 -10.18 39.42
C ALA A 166 -27.60 -11.21 40.43
#